data_AF-A0A4Y7ZHM5-F1
#
_entry.id   AF-A0A4Y7ZHM5-F1
#
_cell.length_a   1.000
_cell.length_b   1.000
_cell.length_c   1.000
_cell.angle_alpha   90.00
_cell.angle_beta   90.00
_cell.angle_gamma   90.00
#
_symmetry.space_group_name_H-M   'P 1'
#
loop_
_entity.id
_entity.type
_entity.pdbx_description
1 polymer ?
#
loop_
_entity_poly.entity_id
_entity_poly.type
_entity_poly.pdbx_seq_one_letter_code
_entity_poly.pdbx_strand_id
1 'polypeptide(L)' 'MGVKDNVQGQGVGSALLETAIDLADNWVNIKRIELTVYSDNVRAINLYKKFGFVIEGEAKSYAFRNGKYVDAYHMARII' A
#
# COMPACT_ATOMS: atom_id res chain seq x y z
N MET A 1 -5.48 -2.55 3.36
CA MET A 1 -5.97 -1.48 4.25
C MET A 1 -7.01 -0.65 3.51
N GLY A 2 -8.09 -0.23 4.19
CA GLY A 2 -9.13 0.61 3.60
C GLY A 2 -9.64 1.64 4.61
N VAL A 3 -10.04 2.82 4.11
CA VAL A 3 -10.61 3.90 4.91
C VAL A 3 -11.96 4.25 4.29
N LYS A 4 -13.00 4.39 5.11
CA LYS A 4 -14.35 4.72 4.65
C LYS A 4 -14.34 6.05 3.90
N ASP A 5 -15.07 6.12 2.78
CA ASP A 5 -14.98 7.22 1.81
C ASP A 5 -15.16 8.61 2.41
N ASN A 6 -16.06 8.74 3.40
CA ASN A 6 -16.38 10.02 4.06
C ASN A 6 -15.26 10.57 4.97
N VAL A 7 -14.25 9.77 5.31
CA VAL A 7 -13.11 10.18 6.15
C VAL A 7 -11.77 10.03 5.44
N GLN A 8 -11.81 9.74 4.14
CA GLN A 8 -10.62 9.78 3.31
C GLN A 8 -10.13 11.23 3.14
N GLY A 9 -8.81 11.39 3.08
CA GLY A 9 -8.16 12.67 2.76
C GLY A 9 -7.78 13.47 4.00
N GLN A 10 -8.20 13.00 5.17
CA GLN A 10 -7.97 13.63 6.47
C GLN A 10 -6.78 12.99 7.21
N GLY A 11 -5.87 12.33 6.50
CA GLY A 11 -4.69 11.69 7.11
C GLY A 11 -4.91 10.34 7.79
N VAL A 12 -6.15 9.84 7.92
CA VAL A 12 -6.45 8.55 8.61
C VAL A 12 -5.64 7.38 8.04
N GLY A 13 -5.58 7.25 6.71
CA GLY A 13 -4.80 6.17 6.08
C GLY A 13 -3.30 6.29 6.32
N SER A 14 -2.78 7.52 6.42
CA SER A 14 -1.38 7.76 6.77
C SER A 14 -1.10 7.36 8.21
N ALA A 15 -1.97 7.77 9.14
CA ALA A 15 -1.82 7.43 10.56
C ALA A 15 -1.85 5.91 10.78
N LEU A 16 -2.77 5.19 10.14
CA LEU A 16 -2.83 3.73 10.23
C LEU A 16 -1.55 3.07 9.71
N LEU A 17 -1.03 3.52 8.56
CA LEU A 17 0.18 2.96 7.98
C LEU A 17 1.42 3.29 8.82
N GLU A 18 1.52 4.52 9.30
CA GLU A 18 2.60 4.98 10.17
C GLU A 18 2.65 4.16 11.46
N THR A 19 1.51 3.93 12.12
CA THR A 19 1.46 3.09 13.32
C THR A 19 1.89 1.65 13.04
N ALA A 20 1.48 1.06 11.90
CA ALA A 20 1.89 -0.29 11.53
C ALA A 20 3.41 -0.39 11.27
N ILE A 21 3.99 0.63 10.63
CA ILE A 21 5.43 0.70 10.36
C ILE A 21 6.20 0.91 11.66
N ASP A 22 5.78 1.83 12.52
CA ASP A 22 6.43 2.07 13.82
C ASP A 22 6.49 0.80 14.66
N LEU A 23 5.39 0.03 14.70
CA LEU A 23 5.37 -1.27 15.36
C LEU A 23 6.42 -2.22 14.76
N ALA A 24 6.43 -2.36 13.43
CA ALA A 24 7.34 -3.25 12.71
C ALA A 24 8.81 -2.90 12.95
N ASP A 25 9.13 -1.62 12.84
CA ASP A 25 10.49 -1.08 12.90
C ASP A 25 11.05 -1.12 14.32
N ASN A 26 10.24 -0.78 15.32
CA ASN A 26 10.74 -0.50 16.66
C ASN A 26 10.48 -1.63 17.67
N TRP A 27 9.53 -2.54 17.40
CA TRP A 27 9.05 -3.45 18.45
C TRP A 27 9.05 -4.93 18.08
N VAL A 28 8.80 -5.29 16.82
CA VAL A 28 8.56 -6.71 16.46
C VAL A 28 9.62 -7.34 15.55
N ASN A 29 10.78 -6.69 15.38
CA ASN A 29 11.91 -7.18 14.56
C ASN A 29 11.47 -7.68 13.17
N ILE A 30 10.57 -6.94 12.52
CA ILE A 30 10.09 -7.24 11.17
C ILE A 30 11.02 -6.58 10.17
N LYS A 31 11.67 -7.38 9.32
CA LYS A 31 12.60 -6.88 8.30
C LYS A 31 11.89 -6.30 7.06
N ARG A 32 10.70 -6.79 6.76
CA ARG A 32 10.00 -6.53 5.49
C ARG A 32 8.50 -6.39 5.71
N ILE A 33 7.95 -5.34 5.12
CA ILE A 33 6.50 -5.13 4.99
C ILE A 33 6.18 -5.10 3.50
N GLU A 34 5.19 -5.87 3.08
CA GLU A 34 4.79 -5.96 1.67
C GLU A 34 3.29 -5.76 1.48
N LEU A 35 2.93 -5.33 0.29
CA LEU A 35 1.55 -5.09 -0.11
C LEU A 35 1.36 -5.29 -1.61
N THR A 36 0.11 -5.50 -1.98
CA THR A 36 -0.35 -5.45 -3.37
C THR A 36 -1.35 -4.31 -3.53
N VAL A 37 -1.17 -3.50 -4.56
CA VAL A 37 -2.02 -2.34 -4.86
C VAL A 37 -2.35 -2.32 -6.34
N TYR A 38 -3.61 -2.08 -6.70
CA TYR A 38 -4.00 -1.90 -8.10
C TYR A 38 -3.20 -0.75 -8.73
N SER A 39 -2.72 -0.96 -9.95
CA SER A 39 -1.86 0.01 -10.65
C SER A 39 -2.57 1.35 -10.92
N ASP A 40 -3.90 1.34 -10.98
CA ASP A 40 -4.74 2.52 -11.15
C ASP A 40 -5.05 3.27 -9.83
N ASN A 41 -4.67 2.72 -8.67
CA ASN A 41 -4.86 3.38 -7.38
C ASN A 41 -3.69 4.31 -7.04
N VAL A 42 -3.55 5.37 -7.84
CA VAL A 42 -2.48 6.38 -7.75
C VAL A 42 -2.35 6.95 -6.32
N ARG A 43 -3.48 7.14 -5.64
CA ARG A 43 -3.51 7.68 -4.29
C ARG A 43 -2.85 6.76 -3.27
N ALA A 44 -3.19 5.47 -3.29
CA ALA A 44 -2.56 4.49 -2.39
C ALA A 44 -1.07 4.31 -2.74
N ILE A 45 -0.73 4.25 -4.02
CA ILE A 45 0.67 4.14 -4.48
C ILE A 45 1.51 5.31 -3.94
N ASN A 46 1.02 6.54 -4.06
CA ASN A 46 1.74 7.72 -3.56
C ASN A 46 1.87 7.72 -2.03
N LEU A 47 0.84 7.24 -1.32
CA LEU A 47 0.92 7.04 0.13
C LEU A 47 2.03 6.06 0.48
N TYR A 48 2.06 4.87 -0.14
CA TYR A 48 3.07 3.85 0.15
C TYR A 48 4.49 4.34 -0.20
N LYS A 49 4.68 5.01 -1.34
CA LYS A 49 5.97 5.61 -1.71
C LYS A 49 6.46 6.62 -0.66
N LYS A 50 5.57 7.46 -0.12
CA LYS A 50 5.90 8.42 0.95
C LYS A 50 6.47 7.72 2.19
N PHE A 51 6.01 6.50 2.48
CA PHE A 51 6.46 5.70 3.62
C PHE A 51 7.66 4.78 3.30
N GLY A 52 8.29 4.94 2.12
CA GLY A 52 9.51 4.20 1.76
C GLY A 52 9.26 2.85 1.12
N PHE A 53 8.03 2.55 0.68
CA PHE A 53 7.78 1.37 -0.14
C PHE A 53 8.26 1.60 -1.57
N VAL A 54 8.88 0.58 -2.16
CA VAL A 54 9.31 0.53 -3.55
C VAL A 54 8.48 -0.48 -4.33
N ILE A 55 8.29 -0.25 -5.63
CA ILE A 55 7.67 -1.24 -6.52
C ILE A 55 8.73 -2.28 -6.87
N GLU A 56 8.44 -3.55 -6.59
CA GLU A 56 9.33 -4.68 -6.90
C GLU A 56 8.86 -5.46 -8.12
N GLY A 57 7.57 -5.34 -8.46
CA GLY A 57 7.00 -6.04 -9.62
C GLY A 57 5.60 -5.56 -9.97
N GLU A 58 5.18 -5.95 -11.16
CA GLU A 58 3.85 -5.70 -11.69
C GLU A 58 3.21 -7.01 -12.12
N ALA A 59 2.09 -7.36 -11.50
CA ALA A 59 1.24 -8.45 -11.92
C ALA A 59 0.28 -7.97 -13.00
N LYS A 60 0.50 -8.45 -14.24
CA LYS A 60 -0.40 -8.17 -15.37
C LYS A 60 -1.71 -8.94 -15.24
N SER A 61 -2.81 -8.27 -15.55
CA SER A 61 -4.17 -8.83 -15.46
C SER A 61 -4.49 -9.46 -14.10
N TYR A 62 -4.09 -8.78 -13.02
CA TYR A 62 -4.16 -9.31 -11.66
C TYR A 62 -5.60 -9.60 -11.17
N ALA A 63 -6.54 -8.68 -11.41
CA ALA A 63 -7.93 -8.89 -11.01
C ALA A 63 -8.93 -8.35 -12.03
N PHE A 64 -10.06 -9.06 -12.18
CA PHE A 64 -11.18 -8.63 -13.03
C PHE A 64 -12.14 -7.74 -12.23
N ARG A 65 -12.27 -6.48 -12.63
CA ARG A 65 -13.13 -5.47 -11.97
C ARG A 65 -13.77 -4.57 -13.02
N ASN A 66 -15.06 -4.27 -12.88
CA ASN A 66 -15.79 -3.40 -13.80
C ASN A 66 -15.65 -3.82 -15.28
N GLY A 67 -15.70 -5.13 -15.57
CA GLY A 67 -15.68 -5.65 -16.93
C GLY A 67 -14.29 -5.74 -17.58
N LYS A 68 -13.21 -5.41 -16.87
CA LYS A 68 -11.83 -5.49 -17.38
C LYS A 68 -10.87 -6.06 -16.35
N TYR A 69 -9.78 -6.65 -16.83
CA TYR A 69 -8.64 -6.96 -15.98
C TYR A 69 -7.84 -5.68 -15.67
N VAL A 70 -7.37 -5.56 -14.43
CA VAL A 70 -6.55 -4.46 -13.95
C VAL A 70 -5.26 -5.03 -13.37
N ASP A 71 -4.14 -4.40 -13.70
CA ASP A 71 -2.82 -4.76 -13.19
C ASP A 71 -2.67 -4.39 -11.70
N ALA A 72 -1.70 -4.98 -11.03
CA ALA A 72 -1.35 -4.62 -9.66
C ALA A 72 0.16 -4.54 -9.46
N TYR A 73 0.60 -3.60 -8.64
CA TYR A 73 1.98 -3.53 -8.18
C TYR A 73 2.14 -4.34 -6.89
N HIS A 74 3.22 -5.11 -6.84
CA HIS A 74 3.78 -5.62 -5.61
C HIS A 74 4.78 -4.58 -5.10
N MET A 75 4.55 -4.09 -3.89
CA MET A 75 5.42 -3.11 -3.25
C MET A 75 5.91 -3.62 -1.92
N ALA A 76 7.13 -3.23 -1.56
CA ALA A 76 7.68 -3.55 -0.26
C ALA A 76 8.53 -2.43 0.32
N ARG A 77 8.61 -2.43 1.65
CA ARG A 77 9.54 -1.64 2.44
C ARG A 77 10.43 -2.61 3.20
N ILE A 78 11.74 -2.44 3.07
CA ILE A 78 12.76 -3.23 3.75
C ILE A 78 13.63 -2.25 4.55
N ILE A 79 13.86 -2.55 5.83
CA ILE A 79 14.67 -1.76 6.77
C ILE A 79 16.06 -2.36 6.84
#